data_AF-A0A7S1RLC0-F1
#
_entry.id   AF-A0A7S1RLC0-F1
#
_cell.length_a   1.000
_cell.length_b   1.000
_cell.length_c   1.000
_cell.angle_alpha   90.00
_cell.angle_beta   90.00
_cell.angle_gamma   90.00
#
_symmetry.space_group_name_H-M   'P 1'
#
loop_
_entity.id
_entity.type
_entity.pdbx_description
1 polymer ?
#
loop_
_entity_poly.entity_id
_entity_poly.type
_entity_poly.pdbx_seq_one_letter_code
_entity_poly.pdbx_strand_id
1 'polypeptide(L)'
;EDPIRGGGLPRATRRRSAMDNRHCVGTWTREWMEEVGRIPEFVMIHVNHSGNRHLIEAFERHECPFGIALPGDVTWPNPSAGLQSAVGAMDFVGFAMVVWSLSPYIVVFYLFLSFMLHRGTRQLWTLVWVALFVTLNEVVLKRLVHEPRPGTFLEVRGYDGKFRGSCLKSCGMPSSHAGLTSGLFLLIFLDAVFRIRPQHVRTAGPREARAARAEGSKRHREPPELAADMADTTAEDAAERIPHARRTIRADCDELHMACSFGGSLASTAPFSHAAFLRYICFWFIVLVPSSLARIMLYDHTANQVIVGQTVGVMLAYGWWWFVRFLRYLYRGSINRVFCNGLLEHNFPPPEPECREHAGEDVDGYKDGSESASLSTSSSSE
;
A
#
# COMPACT_ATOMS: atom_id res chain seq x y z
N GLU A 1 -64.98 33.94 19.43
CA GLU A 1 -64.85 32.71 20.24
C GLU A 1 -65.40 31.56 19.42
N ASP A 2 -64.52 30.81 18.74
CA ASP A 2 -64.91 29.61 18.00
C ASP A 2 -64.15 28.41 18.57
N PRO A 3 -64.84 27.32 18.96
CA PRO A 3 -64.21 26.17 19.57
C PRO A 3 -63.53 25.32 18.50
N ILE A 4 -62.20 25.27 18.55
CA ILE A 4 -61.36 24.39 17.74
C ILE A 4 -61.76 22.94 18.02
N ARG A 5 -62.54 22.33 17.11
CA ARG A 5 -62.81 20.90 17.09
C ARG A 5 -61.50 20.15 16.89
N GLY A 6 -61.05 19.46 17.93
CA GLY A 6 -59.97 18.49 17.89
C GLY A 6 -60.31 17.32 16.98
N GLY A 7 -59.93 17.43 15.71
CA GLY A 7 -59.85 16.30 14.79
C GLY A 7 -58.69 15.41 15.21
N GLY A 8 -58.99 14.31 15.90
CA GLY A 8 -58.02 13.27 16.19
C GLY A 8 -57.42 12.76 14.89
N LEU A 9 -56.15 13.08 14.63
CA LEU A 9 -55.35 12.47 13.58
C LEU A 9 -55.47 10.95 13.74
N PRO A 10 -55.87 10.21 12.68
CA PRO A 10 -55.93 8.76 12.74
C PRO A 10 -54.57 8.27 13.22
N ARG A 11 -54.57 7.46 14.29
CA ARG A 11 -53.39 6.69 14.72
C ARG A 11 -52.95 5.85 13.53
N ALA A 12 -52.07 6.41 12.70
CA ALA A 12 -51.33 5.70 11.70
C ALA A 12 -50.62 4.59 12.46
N THR A 13 -51.18 3.38 12.37
CA THR A 13 -50.58 2.17 12.90
C THR A 13 -49.16 2.16 12.36
N ARG A 14 -48.21 2.44 13.25
CA ARG A 14 -46.78 2.50 13.01
C ARG A 14 -46.26 1.08 12.76
N ARG A 15 -46.86 0.36 11.80
CA ARG A 15 -46.16 -0.63 11.00
C ARG A 15 -45.18 0.18 10.15
N ARG A 16 -44.10 0.64 10.78
CA ARG A 16 -42.80 0.50 10.14
C ARG A 16 -42.70 -1.00 9.92
N SER A 17 -43.22 -1.47 8.78
CA SER A 17 -42.69 -2.67 8.17
C SER A 17 -41.20 -2.39 8.19
N ALA A 18 -40.49 -3.06 9.10
CA ALA A 18 -39.06 -3.09 9.04
C ALA A 18 -38.82 -3.56 7.61
N MET A 19 -38.48 -2.64 6.72
CA MET A 19 -37.85 -3.01 5.47
C MET A 19 -36.71 -3.87 5.96
N ASP A 20 -36.82 -5.14 5.65
CA ASP A 20 -35.86 -6.11 6.07
C ASP A 20 -34.55 -5.62 5.49
N ASN A 21 -33.67 -5.07 6.32
CA ASN A 21 -32.42 -4.41 5.90
C ASN A 21 -31.44 -5.41 5.26
N ARG A 22 -31.91 -6.59 4.86
CA ARG A 22 -31.15 -7.65 4.19
C ARG A 22 -30.78 -7.30 2.74
N HIS A 23 -31.32 -6.21 2.18
CA HIS A 23 -31.18 -5.90 0.75
C HIS A 23 -30.39 -4.61 0.53
N CYS A 24 -29.18 -4.77 -0.01
CA CYS A 24 -28.29 -3.65 -0.39
C CYS A 24 -28.41 -3.25 -1.86
N VAL A 25 -29.37 -3.80 -2.59
CA VAL A 25 -29.53 -3.54 -4.02
C VAL A 25 -30.20 -2.18 -4.24
N GLY A 26 -29.77 -1.47 -5.30
CA GLY A 26 -30.32 -0.17 -5.67
C GLY A 26 -31.82 -0.22 -5.97
N THR A 27 -32.60 0.81 -5.64
CA THR A 27 -34.05 0.83 -5.98
C THR A 27 -34.32 0.81 -7.49
N TRP A 28 -33.30 1.10 -8.30
CA TRP A 28 -33.33 1.01 -9.76
C TRP A 28 -33.03 -0.39 -10.30
N THR A 29 -32.72 -1.38 -9.46
CA THR A 29 -32.35 -2.72 -9.93
C THR A 29 -33.59 -3.59 -10.19
N ARG A 30 -33.47 -4.56 -11.12
CA ARG A 30 -34.53 -5.54 -11.34
C ARG A 30 -34.73 -6.40 -10.10
N GLU A 31 -33.63 -6.77 -9.45
CA GLU A 31 -33.60 -7.57 -8.24
C GLU A 31 -34.40 -6.91 -7.11
N TRP A 32 -34.25 -5.59 -6.89
CA TRP A 32 -35.08 -4.85 -5.93
C TRP A 32 -36.57 -4.92 -6.29
N MET A 33 -36.90 -4.75 -7.57
CA MET A 33 -38.27 -4.68 -8.02
C MET A 33 -38.99 -6.04 -7.99
N GLU A 34 -38.29 -7.14 -8.28
CA GLU A 34 -38.81 -8.50 -8.14
C GLU A 34 -39.16 -8.83 -6.68
N GLU A 35 -38.39 -8.30 -5.74
CA GLU A 35 -38.53 -8.58 -4.31
C GLU A 35 -39.54 -7.66 -3.61
N VAL A 36 -39.43 -6.36 -3.81
CA VAL A 36 -40.27 -5.36 -3.12
C VAL A 36 -41.57 -5.08 -3.89
N GLY A 37 -41.60 -5.37 -5.20
CA GLY A 37 -42.77 -5.23 -6.06
C GLY A 37 -43.14 -3.77 -6.43
N ARG A 38 -42.55 -2.77 -5.76
CA ARG A 38 -42.79 -1.35 -6.05
C ARG A 38 -41.65 -0.45 -5.58
N ILE A 39 -41.43 0.66 -6.30
CA ILE A 39 -40.53 1.73 -5.86
C ILE A 39 -41.13 2.39 -4.62
N PRO A 40 -40.34 2.65 -3.56
CA PRO A 40 -40.86 3.30 -2.37
C PRO A 40 -41.45 4.68 -2.69
N GLU A 41 -42.59 5.00 -2.09
CA GLU A 41 -43.34 6.24 -2.38
C GLU A 41 -42.47 7.49 -2.15
N PHE A 42 -41.60 7.49 -1.13
CA PHE A 42 -40.70 8.60 -0.86
C PHE A 42 -39.68 8.84 -1.98
N VAL A 43 -39.20 7.78 -2.65
CA VAL A 43 -38.31 7.89 -3.82
C VAL A 43 -39.10 8.50 -4.98
N MET A 44 -40.32 8.02 -5.23
CA MET A 44 -41.19 8.57 -6.26
C MET A 44 -41.55 10.04 -6.01
N ILE A 45 -41.73 10.46 -4.76
CA ILE A 45 -41.90 11.87 -4.40
C ILE A 45 -40.69 12.68 -4.86
N HIS A 46 -39.46 12.24 -4.56
CA HIS A 46 -38.25 12.93 -4.99
C HIS A 46 -38.09 12.98 -6.52
N VAL A 47 -38.40 11.88 -7.20
CA VAL A 47 -38.36 11.80 -8.67
C VAL A 47 -39.40 12.73 -9.29
N ASN A 48 -40.66 12.69 -8.83
CA ASN A 48 -41.74 13.52 -9.35
C ASN A 48 -41.47 15.02 -9.13
N HIS A 49 -40.93 15.39 -7.98
CA HIS A 49 -40.54 16.78 -7.70
C HIS A 49 -39.38 17.26 -8.60
N SER A 50 -38.55 16.36 -9.12
CA SER A 50 -37.50 16.74 -10.06
C SER A 50 -38.04 17.14 -11.43
N GLY A 51 -39.27 16.72 -11.77
CA GLY A 51 -39.87 16.93 -13.09
C GLY A 51 -39.14 16.24 -14.25
N ASN A 52 -38.11 15.43 -13.97
CA ASN A 52 -37.32 14.78 -15.02
C ASN A 52 -37.95 13.44 -15.42
N ARG A 53 -38.63 13.45 -16.57
CA ARG A 53 -39.25 12.25 -17.15
C ARG A 53 -38.24 11.13 -17.46
N HIS A 54 -37.02 11.47 -17.88
CA HIS A 54 -35.99 10.46 -18.16
C HIS A 54 -35.54 9.72 -16.90
N LEU A 55 -35.62 10.34 -15.73
CA LEU A 55 -35.34 9.68 -14.45
C LEU A 55 -36.41 8.64 -14.14
N ILE A 56 -37.69 8.95 -14.34
CA ILE A 56 -38.79 7.98 -14.19
C ILE A 56 -38.60 6.81 -15.18
N GLU A 57 -38.35 7.11 -16.45
CA GLU A 57 -38.15 6.12 -17.50
C GLU A 57 -36.93 5.21 -17.24
N ALA A 58 -35.88 5.71 -16.59
CA ALA A 58 -34.74 4.89 -16.18
C ALA A 58 -35.11 3.88 -15.09
N PHE A 59 -35.91 4.31 -14.10
CA PHE A 59 -36.39 3.43 -13.02
C PHE A 59 -37.35 2.36 -13.54
N GLU A 60 -38.27 2.73 -14.44
CA GLU A 60 -39.18 1.78 -15.09
C GLU A 60 -38.43 0.73 -15.93
N ARG A 61 -37.27 1.11 -16.49
CA ARG A 61 -36.39 0.19 -17.23
C ARG A 61 -35.39 -0.57 -16.36
N HIS A 62 -35.40 -0.34 -15.06
CA HIS A 62 -34.42 -0.89 -14.12
C HIS A 62 -32.96 -0.56 -14.49
N GLU A 63 -32.74 0.64 -15.03
CA GLU A 63 -31.43 1.15 -15.42
C GLU A 63 -30.89 2.06 -14.32
N CYS A 64 -29.60 1.92 -13.98
CA CYS A 64 -28.97 2.82 -13.04
C CYS A 64 -28.88 4.24 -13.64
N PRO A 65 -29.43 5.28 -12.98
CA PRO A 65 -29.42 6.63 -13.53
C PRO A 65 -28.05 7.31 -13.41
N PHE A 66 -27.15 6.79 -12.57
CA PHE A 66 -25.86 7.44 -12.24
C PHE A 66 -24.72 7.11 -13.20
N GLY A 67 -24.86 6.11 -14.08
CA GLY A 67 -23.81 5.68 -15.00
C GLY A 67 -23.70 4.16 -15.13
N ILE A 68 -22.47 3.65 -15.18
CA ILE A 68 -22.19 2.21 -15.33
C ILE A 68 -21.27 1.70 -14.22
N ALA A 69 -21.48 0.46 -13.79
CA ALA A 69 -20.56 -0.24 -12.90
C ALA A 69 -19.38 -0.80 -13.71
N LEU A 70 -18.16 -0.39 -13.37
CA LEU A 70 -16.91 -0.92 -13.92
C LEU A 70 -16.41 -2.12 -13.09
N PRO A 71 -15.52 -2.95 -13.67
CA PRO A 71 -14.79 -3.95 -12.92
C PRO A 71 -14.10 -3.35 -11.69
N GLY A 72 -14.06 -4.13 -10.62
CA GLY A 72 -13.48 -3.69 -9.37
C GLY A 72 -14.39 -2.80 -8.54
N ASP A 73 -15.71 -2.99 -8.62
CA ASP A 73 -16.67 -2.24 -7.82
C ASP A 73 -16.52 -0.72 -7.96
N VAL A 74 -16.25 -0.15 -9.14
CA VAL A 74 -16.15 1.31 -9.34
C VAL A 74 -17.30 1.82 -10.20
N THR A 75 -17.98 2.90 -9.80
CA THR A 75 -18.95 3.55 -10.70
C THR A 75 -18.24 4.48 -11.65
N TRP A 76 -18.63 4.47 -12.94
CA TRP A 76 -18.27 5.47 -13.94
C TRP A 76 -19.45 6.43 -14.17
N PRO A 77 -19.40 7.67 -13.62
CA PRO A 77 -20.47 8.66 -13.71
C PRO A 77 -20.81 9.17 -15.12
N ASN A 78 -21.47 8.36 -15.95
CA ASN A 78 -21.86 8.75 -17.31
C ASN A 78 -23.36 8.61 -17.52
N PRO A 79 -24.18 9.51 -16.95
CA PRO A 79 -25.61 9.50 -17.16
C PRO A 79 -25.94 9.76 -18.64
N SER A 80 -27.04 9.16 -19.13
CA SER A 80 -27.53 9.40 -20.49
C SER A 80 -27.87 10.88 -20.71
N ALA A 81 -27.85 11.34 -21.97
CA ALA A 81 -28.04 12.76 -22.30
C ALA A 81 -29.30 13.38 -21.68
N GLY A 82 -30.42 12.64 -21.63
CA GLY A 82 -31.66 13.09 -20.99
C GLY A 82 -31.60 13.20 -19.46
N LEU A 83 -30.68 12.47 -18.82
CA LEU A 83 -30.49 12.47 -17.37
C LEU A 83 -29.52 13.54 -16.88
N GLN A 84 -28.66 14.11 -17.74
CA GLN A 84 -27.62 15.08 -17.35
C GLN A 84 -28.15 16.36 -16.68
N SER A 85 -29.44 16.68 -16.87
CA SER A 85 -30.09 17.80 -16.18
C SER A 85 -30.41 17.49 -14.71
N ALA A 86 -30.72 16.24 -14.37
CA ALA A 86 -31.09 15.81 -13.02
C ALA A 86 -29.97 15.07 -12.27
N VAL A 87 -29.08 14.40 -13.00
CA VAL A 87 -27.99 13.58 -12.48
C VAL A 87 -26.67 14.20 -12.87
N GLY A 88 -25.76 14.30 -11.90
CA GLY A 88 -24.48 14.91 -12.15
C GLY A 88 -23.58 14.03 -13.02
N ALA A 89 -23.07 14.60 -14.12
CA ALA A 89 -22.15 13.93 -15.02
C ALA A 89 -20.71 13.89 -14.47
N MET A 90 -19.85 13.12 -15.14
CA MET A 90 -18.41 13.08 -14.91
C MET A 90 -17.77 14.42 -15.25
N ASP A 91 -17.07 14.99 -14.29
CA ASP A 91 -16.12 16.07 -14.48
C ASP A 91 -14.68 15.54 -14.41
N PHE A 92 -13.70 16.44 -14.57
CA PHE A 92 -12.28 16.08 -14.50
C PHE A 92 -11.89 15.45 -13.15
N VAL A 93 -12.46 15.96 -12.05
CA VAL A 93 -12.21 15.42 -10.70
C VAL A 93 -12.78 14.01 -10.58
N GLY A 94 -14.01 13.77 -11.05
CA GLY A 94 -14.62 12.45 -11.09
C GLY A 94 -13.80 11.45 -11.90
N PHE A 95 -13.30 11.84 -13.07
CA PHE A 95 -12.40 10.99 -13.86
C PHE A 95 -11.13 10.62 -13.08
N ALA A 96 -10.47 11.60 -12.45
CA ALA A 96 -9.31 11.35 -11.61
C ALA A 96 -9.64 10.36 -10.47
N MET A 97 -10.77 10.56 -9.77
CA MET A 97 -11.20 9.68 -8.69
C MET A 97 -11.45 8.25 -9.18
N VAL A 98 -12.02 8.05 -10.38
CA VAL A 98 -12.13 6.71 -10.99
C VAL A 98 -10.74 6.08 -11.14
N VAL A 99 -9.78 6.80 -11.73
CA VAL A 99 -8.41 6.27 -11.92
C VAL A 99 -7.77 5.89 -10.58
N TRP A 100 -7.87 6.75 -9.56
CA TRP A 100 -7.34 6.46 -8.23
C TRP A 100 -8.05 5.30 -7.52
N SER A 101 -9.35 5.11 -7.76
CA SER A 101 -10.10 4.00 -7.17
C SER A 101 -9.64 2.63 -7.71
N LEU A 102 -9.03 2.59 -8.89
CA LEU A 102 -8.46 1.37 -9.49
C LEU A 102 -7.05 1.03 -8.98
N SER A 103 -6.37 1.96 -8.29
CA SER A 103 -5.01 1.75 -7.78
C SER A 103 -4.81 0.46 -6.94
N PRO A 104 -5.75 0.01 -6.08
CA PRO A 104 -5.54 -1.18 -5.25
C PRO A 104 -5.36 -2.43 -6.10
N TYR A 105 -6.11 -2.53 -7.21
CA TYR A 105 -5.99 -3.64 -8.16
C TYR A 105 -4.67 -3.62 -8.90
N ILE A 106 -4.22 -2.44 -9.31
CA ILE A 106 -2.90 -2.29 -9.95
C ILE A 106 -1.79 -2.75 -8.99
N VAL A 107 -1.90 -2.39 -7.70
CA VAL A 107 -0.93 -2.80 -6.68
C VAL A 107 -0.98 -4.30 -6.41
N VAL A 108 -2.17 -4.91 -6.32
CA VAL A 108 -2.32 -6.37 -6.17
C VAL A 108 -1.80 -7.12 -7.40
N PHE A 109 -2.05 -6.61 -8.61
CA PHE A 109 -1.51 -7.18 -9.83
C PHE A 109 0.02 -7.08 -9.87
N TYR A 110 0.58 -5.93 -9.48
CA TYR A 110 2.03 -5.76 -9.32
C TYR A 110 2.63 -6.73 -8.31
N LEU A 111 1.97 -6.93 -7.16
CA LEU A 111 2.35 -7.93 -6.14
C LEU A 111 2.35 -9.35 -6.71
N PHE A 112 1.32 -9.70 -7.48
CA PHE A 112 1.22 -11.01 -8.14
C PHE A 112 2.33 -11.22 -9.16
N LEU A 113 2.59 -10.23 -10.03
CA LEU A 113 3.68 -10.29 -11.00
C LEU A 113 5.05 -10.37 -10.30
N SER A 114 5.24 -9.59 -9.23
CA SER A 114 6.45 -9.65 -8.40
C SER A 114 6.65 -11.05 -7.80
N PHE A 115 5.57 -11.69 -7.32
CA PHE A 115 5.62 -13.07 -6.83
C PHE A 115 5.94 -14.07 -7.96
N MET A 116 5.35 -13.95 -9.14
CA MET A 116 5.65 -14.86 -10.26
C MET A 116 7.13 -14.80 -10.68
N LEU A 117 7.71 -13.60 -10.65
CA LEU A 117 9.11 -13.36 -11.07
C LEU A 117 10.13 -13.75 -10.00
N HIS A 118 9.88 -13.43 -8.73
CA HIS A 118 10.86 -13.62 -7.66
C HIS A 118 10.59 -14.88 -6.82
N ARG A 119 9.34 -15.35 -6.81
CA ARG A 119 8.84 -16.51 -6.04
C ARG A 119 9.25 -16.53 -4.57
N GLY A 120 9.34 -15.34 -3.99
CA GLY A 120 9.75 -15.16 -2.61
C GLY A 120 8.61 -15.37 -1.62
N THR A 121 8.94 -15.94 -0.46
CA THR A 121 7.98 -16.08 0.66
C THR A 121 7.39 -14.74 1.10
N ARG A 122 8.12 -13.63 0.98
CA ARG A 122 7.62 -12.30 1.35
C ARG A 122 6.43 -11.87 0.51
N GLN A 123 6.52 -11.99 -0.81
CA GLN A 123 5.44 -11.65 -1.72
C GLN A 123 4.26 -12.61 -1.53
N LEU A 124 4.54 -13.90 -1.34
CA LEU A 124 3.52 -14.89 -1.05
C LEU A 124 2.72 -14.53 0.20
N TRP A 125 3.38 -14.19 1.32
CA TRP A 125 2.69 -13.81 2.55
C TRP A 125 1.83 -12.56 2.39
N THR A 126 2.25 -11.57 1.58
CA THR A 126 1.41 -10.41 1.26
C THR A 126 0.20 -10.82 0.42
N LEU A 127 0.35 -11.68 -0.58
CA LEU A 127 -0.77 -12.16 -1.40
C LEU A 127 -1.76 -13.01 -0.59
N VAL A 128 -1.27 -13.85 0.32
CA VAL A 128 -2.12 -14.63 1.25
C VAL A 128 -2.92 -13.68 2.14
N TRP A 129 -2.32 -12.60 2.64
CA TRP A 129 -3.05 -11.59 3.39
C TRP A 129 -4.14 -10.91 2.55
N VAL A 130 -3.84 -10.53 1.30
CA VAL A 130 -4.85 -9.95 0.39
C VAL A 130 -6.02 -10.90 0.21
N ALA A 131 -5.74 -12.18 -0.06
CA ALA A 131 -6.78 -13.20 -0.23
C ALA A 131 -7.61 -13.40 1.05
N LEU A 132 -6.95 -13.47 2.22
CA LEU A 132 -7.60 -13.58 3.51
C LEU A 132 -8.50 -12.38 3.80
N PHE A 133 -7.99 -11.16 3.60
CA PHE A 133 -8.75 -9.92 3.81
C PHE A 133 -9.99 -9.88 2.92
N VAL A 134 -9.84 -10.12 1.61
CA VAL A 134 -10.97 -10.11 0.66
C VAL A 134 -12.01 -11.16 1.05
N THR A 135 -11.57 -12.37 1.41
CA THR A 135 -12.47 -13.46 1.84
C THR A 135 -13.24 -13.06 3.10
N LEU A 136 -12.55 -12.59 4.14
CA LEU A 136 -13.21 -12.15 5.38
C LEU A 136 -14.17 -10.98 5.13
N ASN A 137 -13.79 -10.01 4.30
CA ASN A 137 -14.60 -8.82 4.08
C ASN A 137 -15.85 -9.10 3.24
N GLU A 138 -15.69 -9.76 2.09
CA GLU A 138 -16.79 -10.03 1.15
C GLU A 138 -17.70 -11.18 1.59
N VAL A 139 -17.12 -12.25 2.14
CA VAL A 139 -17.89 -13.47 2.47
C VAL A 139 -18.46 -13.42 3.87
N VAL A 140 -17.76 -12.81 4.82
CA VAL A 140 -18.20 -12.76 6.23
C VAL A 140 -18.80 -11.41 6.58
N LEU A 141 -18.02 -10.33 6.54
CA LEU A 141 -18.45 -9.05 7.12
C LEU A 141 -19.62 -8.40 6.37
N LYS A 142 -19.59 -8.37 5.04
CA LYS A 142 -20.71 -7.81 4.24
C LYS A 142 -22.00 -8.62 4.37
N ARG A 143 -21.91 -9.91 4.72
CA ARG A 143 -23.09 -10.76 5.02
C ARG A 143 -23.66 -10.50 6.41
N LEU A 144 -22.92 -9.81 7.28
CA LEU A 144 -23.40 -9.40 8.60
C LEU A 144 -23.96 -7.98 8.56
N VAL A 145 -23.31 -7.07 7.83
CA VAL A 145 -23.61 -5.63 7.81
C VAL A 145 -24.12 -5.24 6.43
N HIS A 146 -25.41 -5.44 6.20
CA HIS A 146 -26.09 -5.16 4.92
C HIS A 146 -26.40 -3.67 4.75
N GLU A 147 -25.38 -2.81 4.73
CA GLU A 147 -25.60 -1.37 4.50
C GLU A 147 -25.58 -1.03 3.00
N PRO A 148 -26.62 -0.35 2.48
CA PRO A 148 -26.66 0.08 1.08
C PRO A 148 -25.64 1.18 0.80
N ARG A 149 -25.28 1.34 -0.48
CA ARG A 149 -24.39 2.40 -0.95
C ARG A 149 -25.12 3.74 -1.03
N PRO A 150 -24.43 4.89 -0.96
CA PRO A 150 -25.10 6.18 -1.05
C PRO A 150 -25.78 6.39 -2.40
N GLY A 151 -26.94 7.05 -2.36
CA GLY A 151 -27.75 7.33 -3.54
C GLY A 151 -28.65 6.17 -3.95
N THR A 152 -28.61 5.04 -3.21
CA THR A 152 -29.50 3.87 -3.41
C THR A 152 -30.97 4.25 -3.46
N PHE A 153 -31.36 5.30 -2.74
CA PHE A 153 -32.73 5.80 -2.62
C PHE A 153 -32.90 7.24 -3.13
N LEU A 154 -32.00 7.72 -4.02
CA LEU A 154 -31.96 9.12 -4.50
C LEU A 154 -31.87 10.17 -3.37
N GLU A 155 -31.29 9.81 -2.24
CA GLU A 155 -31.19 10.66 -1.06
C GLU A 155 -30.01 11.64 -1.13
N VAL A 156 -29.03 11.39 -2.00
CA VAL A 156 -27.81 12.19 -2.10
C VAL A 156 -27.86 13.15 -3.29
N ARG A 157 -27.57 14.43 -3.02
CA ARG A 157 -27.39 15.47 -4.03
C ARG A 157 -26.01 16.10 -3.90
N GLY A 158 -25.41 16.45 -5.04
CA GLY A 158 -24.18 17.22 -5.09
C GLY A 158 -24.40 18.70 -4.80
N TYR A 159 -23.31 19.47 -4.76
CA TYR A 159 -23.34 20.94 -4.62
C TYR A 159 -24.05 21.64 -5.79
N ASP A 160 -24.12 20.98 -6.95
CA ASP A 160 -24.86 21.40 -8.14
C ASP A 160 -26.38 21.15 -8.02
N GLY A 161 -26.85 20.61 -6.89
CA GLY A 161 -28.24 20.23 -6.67
C GLY A 161 -28.68 18.98 -7.44
N LYS A 162 -27.79 18.36 -8.22
CA LYS A 162 -28.10 17.15 -9.01
C LYS A 162 -27.95 15.90 -8.16
N PHE A 163 -28.70 14.86 -8.50
CA PHE A 163 -28.59 13.56 -7.82
C PHE A 163 -27.22 12.92 -8.11
N ARG A 164 -26.69 12.23 -7.09
CA ARG A 164 -25.45 11.47 -7.16
C ARG A 164 -25.64 10.12 -6.44
N GLY A 165 -24.92 9.11 -6.86
CA GLY A 165 -25.04 7.77 -6.30
C GLY A 165 -24.14 6.75 -6.99
N SER A 166 -24.20 5.52 -6.52
CA SER A 166 -23.45 4.38 -7.06
C SER A 166 -24.31 3.54 -8.00
N CYS A 167 -23.72 2.92 -9.03
CA CYS A 167 -24.38 1.89 -9.83
C CYS A 167 -24.01 0.46 -9.42
N LEU A 168 -23.28 0.31 -8.32
CA LEU A 168 -22.82 -0.98 -7.84
C LEU A 168 -23.95 -1.72 -7.13
N LYS A 169 -24.09 -3.01 -7.44
CA LYS A 169 -25.15 -3.87 -6.89
C LYS A 169 -24.81 -4.46 -5.51
N SER A 170 -23.54 -4.42 -5.10
CA SER A 170 -23.08 -5.02 -3.84
C SER A 170 -23.28 -4.08 -2.64
N CYS A 171 -23.36 -4.64 -1.43
CA CYS A 171 -23.37 -3.85 -0.19
C CYS A 171 -22.13 -2.97 -0.05
N GLY A 172 -22.34 -1.79 0.54
CA GLY A 172 -21.30 -0.79 0.75
C GLY A 172 -20.49 -1.01 2.03
N MET A 173 -21.05 -1.64 3.06
CA MET A 173 -20.37 -1.78 4.36
C MET A 173 -19.89 -3.21 4.64
N PRO A 174 -18.65 -3.38 5.12
CA PRO A 174 -17.54 -2.41 5.09
C PRO A 174 -16.93 -2.25 3.69
N SER A 175 -16.26 -1.12 3.43
CA SER A 175 -15.57 -0.88 2.16
C SER A 175 -14.30 -1.73 2.02
N SER A 176 -14.35 -2.74 1.13
CA SER A 176 -13.21 -3.63 0.83
C SER A 176 -12.01 -2.87 0.26
N HIS A 177 -12.26 -1.87 -0.60
CA HIS A 177 -11.19 -1.04 -1.17
C HIS A 177 -10.44 -0.24 -0.12
N ALA A 178 -11.20 0.37 0.80
CA ALA A 178 -10.63 1.17 1.85
C ALA A 178 -9.81 0.31 2.82
N GLY A 179 -10.34 -0.84 3.23
CA GLY A 179 -9.59 -1.76 4.08
C GLY A 179 -8.36 -2.36 3.40
N LEU A 180 -8.46 -2.74 2.13
CA LEU A 180 -7.34 -3.28 1.37
C LEU A 180 -6.21 -2.25 1.23
N THR A 181 -6.54 -1.00 0.90
CA THR A 181 -5.54 0.07 0.71
C THR A 181 -4.86 0.48 2.00
N SER A 182 -5.62 0.72 3.08
CA SER A 182 -5.05 1.05 4.38
C SER A 182 -4.25 -0.10 4.98
N GLY A 183 -4.72 -1.34 4.82
CA GLY A 183 -4.00 -2.53 5.28
C GLY A 183 -2.71 -2.78 4.48
N LEU A 184 -2.75 -2.70 3.15
CA LEU A 184 -1.54 -2.80 2.31
C LEU A 184 -0.54 -1.69 2.63
N PHE A 185 -1.01 -0.45 2.75
CA PHE A 185 -0.15 0.68 3.10
C PHE A 185 0.52 0.45 4.46
N LEU A 186 -0.22 -0.03 5.46
CA LEU A 186 0.35 -0.36 6.77
C LEU A 186 1.40 -1.48 6.69
N LEU A 187 1.12 -2.56 5.95
CA LEU A 187 2.08 -3.65 5.76
C LEU A 187 3.37 -3.14 5.10
N ILE A 188 3.25 -2.34 4.04
CA ILE A 188 4.39 -1.72 3.33
C ILE A 188 5.15 -0.76 4.26
N PHE A 189 4.43 0.06 5.03
CA PHE A 189 4.99 1.01 5.97
C PHE A 189 5.81 0.31 7.05
N LEU A 190 5.21 -0.65 7.75
CA LEU A 190 5.89 -1.40 8.81
C LEU A 190 7.09 -2.14 8.25
N ASP A 191 6.93 -2.82 7.12
CA ASP A 191 8.02 -3.53 6.45
C ASP A 191 9.20 -2.60 6.08
N ALA A 192 8.92 -1.37 5.62
CA ALA A 192 9.95 -0.37 5.33
C ALA A 192 10.62 0.21 6.59
N VAL A 193 9.86 0.46 7.66
CA VAL A 193 10.40 0.95 8.95
C VAL A 193 11.50 0.01 9.46
N PHE A 194 11.30 -1.29 9.33
CA PHE A 194 12.29 -2.29 9.77
C PHE A 194 13.51 -2.43 8.86
N ARG A 195 13.51 -1.77 7.70
CA ARG A 195 14.67 -1.70 6.82
C ARG A 195 15.47 -0.42 6.97
N ILE A 196 15.01 0.55 7.77
CA ILE A 196 15.79 1.75 8.02
C ILE A 196 17.07 1.33 8.74
N ARG A 197 18.23 1.51 8.09
CA ARG A 197 19.52 1.31 8.75
C ARG A 197 19.65 2.39 9.83
N PRO A 198 19.89 2.04 11.10
CA PRO A 198 20.37 3.04 12.03
C PRO A 198 21.63 3.61 11.39
N GLN A 199 21.67 4.94 11.21
CA GLN A 199 22.94 5.59 10.93
C GLN A 199 23.78 5.30 12.17
N HIS A 200 24.61 4.25 12.10
CA HIS A 200 25.72 4.15 13.01
C HIS A 200 26.45 5.46 12.79
N VAL A 201 26.26 6.37 13.74
CA VAL A 201 27.17 7.48 13.94
C VAL A 201 28.49 6.76 14.02
N ARG A 202 29.28 6.85 12.95
CA ARG A 202 30.71 6.52 13.02
C ARG A 202 31.23 7.54 14.02
N THR A 203 31.06 7.26 15.31
CA THR A 203 31.96 7.76 16.32
C THR A 203 33.28 7.19 15.85
N ALA A 204 34.06 8.00 15.14
CA ALA A 204 35.41 7.65 14.74
C ALA A 204 36.01 7.02 15.99
N GLY A 205 36.29 5.71 15.90
CA GLY A 205 36.70 4.97 17.09
C GLY A 205 37.88 5.72 17.71
N PRO A 206 38.11 5.65 19.03
CA PRO A 206 39.23 6.34 19.65
C PRO A 206 40.55 6.11 18.92
N ARG A 207 40.70 4.97 18.23
CA ARG A 207 41.81 4.66 17.31
C ARG A 207 41.85 5.47 16.01
N GLU A 208 40.74 5.65 15.29
CA GLU A 208 40.70 6.52 14.08
C GLU A 208 40.85 8.00 14.48
N ALA A 209 40.25 8.41 15.60
CA ALA A 209 40.47 9.75 16.16
C ALA A 209 41.94 9.96 16.60
N ARG A 210 42.60 8.92 17.14
CA ARG A 210 44.04 8.94 17.48
C ARG A 210 44.93 8.90 16.24
N ALA A 211 44.58 8.13 15.21
CA ALA A 211 45.31 8.07 13.94
C ALA A 211 45.22 9.43 13.21
N ALA A 212 44.03 10.01 13.10
CA ALA A 212 43.84 11.34 12.55
C ALA A 212 44.60 12.44 13.34
N ARG A 213 44.69 12.33 14.67
CA ARG A 213 45.54 13.23 15.49
C ARG A 213 47.04 12.99 15.26
N ALA A 214 47.48 11.74 15.14
CA ALA A 214 48.89 11.42 14.90
C ALA A 214 49.36 11.88 13.53
N GLU A 215 48.49 11.81 12.52
CA GLU A 215 48.77 12.23 11.15
C GLU A 215 48.76 13.76 11.00
N GLY A 216 47.83 14.45 11.68
CA GLY A 216 47.86 15.90 11.80
C GLY A 216 49.12 16.43 12.50
N SER A 217 49.68 15.67 13.45
CA SER A 217 50.91 16.05 14.16
C SER A 217 52.19 15.94 13.31
N LYS A 218 52.19 15.16 12.22
CA LYS A 218 53.37 15.02 11.34
C LYS A 218 53.48 16.15 10.30
N ARG A 219 52.39 16.85 9.99
CA ARG A 219 52.36 17.91 8.96
C ARG A 219 52.97 19.26 9.36
N HIS A 220 53.46 19.41 10.59
CA HIS A 220 54.12 20.64 11.06
C HIS A 220 55.64 20.52 11.26
N ARG A 221 56.28 19.51 10.64
CA ARG A 221 57.73 19.33 10.69
C ARG A 221 58.38 19.09 9.32
N GLU A 222 57.92 19.79 8.28
CA GLU A 222 58.74 19.95 7.08
C GLU A 222 59.41 21.33 7.11
N PRO A 223 60.75 21.40 7.14
CA PRO A 223 61.48 22.65 7.01
C PRO A 223 61.34 23.21 5.57
N PRO A 224 61.26 24.54 5.43
CA PRO A 224 61.10 25.20 4.13
C PRO A 224 62.45 25.31 3.42
N GLU A 225 62.98 24.22 2.87
CA GLU A 225 64.24 24.29 2.11
C GLU A 225 64.39 23.11 1.13
N LEU A 226 63.65 23.15 0.01
CA LEU A 226 64.09 22.74 -1.35
C LEU A 226 62.91 22.87 -2.32
N ALA A 227 62.57 24.11 -2.67
CA ALA A 227 61.69 24.42 -3.80
C ALA A 227 62.54 25.04 -4.91
N ALA A 228 63.41 24.22 -5.52
CA ALA A 228 64.09 24.52 -6.78
C ALA A 228 64.45 23.20 -7.45
N ASP A 229 64.27 23.15 -8.77
CA ASP A 229 64.46 22.00 -9.66
C ASP A 229 63.52 20.80 -9.48
N MET A 230 62.41 20.84 -10.21
CA MET A 230 62.21 19.89 -11.31
C MET A 230 61.11 20.41 -12.23
N ALA A 231 61.53 21.10 -13.27
CA ALA A 231 60.76 21.26 -14.49
C ALA A 231 60.79 19.94 -15.27
N ASP A 232 59.73 19.72 -16.05
CA ASP A 232 59.62 18.75 -17.13
C ASP A 232 59.16 17.33 -16.73
N THR A 233 57.85 17.17 -16.58
CA THR A 233 57.15 16.02 -17.20
C THR A 233 55.65 16.27 -17.27
N THR A 234 55.16 16.33 -18.51
CA THR A 234 53.76 16.35 -18.92
C THR A 234 53.06 15.04 -18.54
N ALA A 235 52.64 14.93 -17.29
CA ALA A 235 51.77 13.86 -16.78
C ALA A 235 50.74 14.35 -15.74
N GLU A 236 50.77 15.65 -15.40
CA GLU A 236 49.92 16.24 -14.36
C GLU A 236 48.46 16.48 -14.78
N ASP A 237 48.19 16.68 -16.08
CA ASP A 237 46.81 16.91 -16.57
C ASP A 237 45.94 15.64 -16.66
N ALA A 238 46.54 14.44 -16.55
CA ALA A 238 45.82 13.17 -16.64
C ALA A 238 45.39 12.63 -15.27
N ALA A 239 46.08 12.97 -14.18
CA ALA A 239 45.78 12.48 -12.84
C ALA A 239 44.66 13.27 -12.14
N GLU A 240 44.45 14.55 -12.51
CA GLU A 240 43.42 15.40 -11.88
C GLU A 240 42.02 15.23 -12.48
N ARG A 241 41.88 14.56 -13.63
CA ARG A 241 40.55 14.27 -14.27
C ARG A 241 39.87 12.99 -13.77
N ILE A 242 40.60 12.07 -13.14
CA ILE A 242 40.07 10.78 -12.66
C ILE A 242 39.15 10.90 -11.42
N PRO A 243 39.39 11.81 -10.44
CA PRO A 243 38.50 11.95 -9.29
C PRO A 243 37.14 12.57 -9.66
N HIS A 244 37.10 13.45 -10.67
CA HIS A 244 35.87 14.12 -11.09
C HIS A 244 34.96 13.18 -11.89
N ALA A 245 35.53 12.36 -12.78
CA ALA A 245 34.78 11.33 -13.52
C ALA A 245 34.18 10.26 -12.59
N ARG A 246 34.85 9.87 -11.51
CA ARG A 246 34.29 8.95 -10.50
C ARG A 246 33.15 9.56 -9.67
N ARG A 247 33.12 10.90 -9.49
CA ARG A 247 32.01 11.56 -8.79
C ARG A 247 30.76 11.68 -9.66
N THR A 248 30.92 12.00 -10.95
CA THR A 248 29.77 12.06 -11.88
C THR A 248 29.19 10.68 -12.17
N ILE A 249 30.01 9.64 -12.38
CA ILE A 249 29.50 8.27 -12.58
C ILE A 249 28.71 7.75 -11.36
N ARG A 250 29.07 8.16 -10.14
CA ARG A 250 28.33 7.77 -8.93
C ARG A 250 27.01 8.51 -8.78
N ALA A 251 26.96 9.79 -9.18
CA ALA A 251 25.73 10.58 -9.19
C ALA A 251 24.73 10.09 -10.25
N ASP A 252 25.22 9.72 -11.44
CA ASP A 252 24.38 9.22 -12.53
C ASP A 252 23.85 7.80 -12.24
N CYS A 253 24.62 6.96 -11.55
CA CYS A 253 24.13 5.68 -11.04
C CYS A 253 23.03 5.84 -9.99
N ASP A 254 23.08 6.88 -9.15
CA ASP A 254 22.05 7.18 -8.14
C ASP A 254 20.76 7.72 -8.78
N GLU A 255 20.86 8.45 -9.90
CA GLU A 255 19.71 8.98 -10.65
C GLU A 255 19.04 7.90 -11.51
N LEU A 256 19.80 7.01 -12.16
CA LEU A 256 19.26 5.83 -12.84
C LEU A 256 18.72 4.78 -11.84
N HIS A 257 19.31 4.70 -10.65
CA HIS A 257 18.70 3.99 -9.53
C HIS A 257 17.36 4.59 -9.12
N MET A 258 17.07 5.86 -9.39
CA MET A 258 15.84 6.50 -8.93
C MET A 258 14.61 5.94 -9.66
N ALA A 259 14.70 5.73 -10.98
CA ALA A 259 13.67 5.04 -11.76
C ALA A 259 13.54 3.55 -11.36
N CYS A 260 14.65 2.88 -11.05
CA CYS A 260 14.64 1.53 -10.48
C CYS A 260 14.22 1.48 -8.99
N SER A 261 14.26 2.61 -8.27
CA SER A 261 13.91 2.72 -6.84
C SER A 261 12.45 3.07 -6.63
N PHE A 262 11.79 3.75 -7.58
CA PHE A 262 10.33 3.78 -7.63
C PHE A 262 9.78 2.35 -7.83
N GLY A 263 10.48 1.53 -8.61
CA GLY A 263 10.29 0.09 -8.73
C GLY A 263 11.11 -0.74 -7.73
N GLY A 264 11.60 -0.15 -6.63
CA GLY A 264 12.35 -0.84 -5.59
C GLY A 264 11.50 -1.99 -5.09
N SER A 265 11.76 -3.17 -5.66
CA SER A 265 10.77 -4.25 -5.70
C SER A 265 10.30 -4.52 -4.28
N LEU A 266 9.03 -4.85 -4.10
CA LEU A 266 8.58 -5.49 -2.87
C LEU A 266 9.37 -6.78 -2.57
N ALA A 267 10.27 -7.21 -3.47
CA ALA A 267 11.33 -8.20 -3.25
C ALA A 267 12.60 -7.70 -2.56
N SER A 268 12.97 -6.42 -2.67
CA SER A 268 14.26 -5.93 -2.19
C SER A 268 14.36 -6.07 -0.67
N THR A 269 15.42 -6.75 -0.23
CA THR A 269 15.80 -6.90 1.18
C THR A 269 16.82 -5.86 1.61
N ALA A 270 17.28 -5.01 0.68
CA ALA A 270 18.28 -4.00 0.98
C ALA A 270 17.73 -2.97 1.97
N PRO A 271 18.55 -2.56 2.94
CA PRO A 271 18.15 -1.55 3.91
C PRO A 271 18.04 -0.16 3.27
N PHE A 272 17.15 0.65 3.82
CA PHE A 272 16.89 2.02 3.38
C PHE A 272 17.78 3.03 4.09
N SER A 273 18.24 4.03 3.34
CA SER A 273 18.59 5.33 3.91
C SER A 273 17.32 6.09 4.30
N HIS A 274 17.41 7.05 5.21
CA HIS A 274 16.25 7.87 5.62
C HIS A 274 15.55 8.54 4.43
N ALA A 275 16.32 9.10 3.48
CA ALA A 275 15.76 9.71 2.28
C ALA A 275 15.09 8.67 1.34
N ALA A 276 15.66 7.47 1.21
CA ALA A 276 15.04 6.40 0.43
C ALA A 276 13.73 5.92 1.08
N PHE A 277 13.71 5.77 2.41
CA PHE A 277 12.51 5.44 3.17
C PHE A 277 11.40 6.48 2.97
N LEU A 278 11.69 7.77 3.12
CA LEU A 278 10.70 8.83 2.95
C LEU A 278 10.14 8.84 1.52
N ARG A 279 10.99 8.76 0.49
CA ARG A 279 10.54 8.67 -0.90
C ARG A 279 9.64 7.45 -1.14
N TYR A 280 10.04 6.29 -0.60
CA TYR A 280 9.28 5.05 -0.71
C TYR A 280 7.90 5.15 -0.06
N ILE A 281 7.81 5.64 1.18
CA ILE A 281 6.53 5.78 1.89
C ILE A 281 5.66 6.87 1.27
N CYS A 282 6.22 8.02 0.87
CA CYS A 282 5.46 9.07 0.19
C CYS A 282 4.85 8.55 -1.12
N PHE A 283 5.60 7.78 -1.90
CA PHE A 283 5.07 7.16 -3.12
C PHE A 283 3.86 6.26 -2.83
N TRP A 284 4.00 5.30 -1.90
CA TRP A 284 2.90 4.39 -1.56
C TRP A 284 1.72 5.09 -0.90
N PHE A 285 1.97 6.15 -0.14
CA PHE A 285 0.92 6.99 0.43
C PHE A 285 0.07 7.64 -0.67
N ILE A 286 0.70 8.27 -1.67
CA ILE A 286 0.03 8.91 -2.81
C ILE A 286 -0.76 7.91 -3.66
N VAL A 287 -0.26 6.68 -3.81
CA VAL A 287 -0.91 5.64 -4.61
C VAL A 287 -2.12 5.03 -3.87
N LEU A 288 -1.99 4.71 -2.58
CA LEU A 288 -2.98 3.91 -1.84
C LEU A 288 -3.98 4.74 -1.06
N VAL A 289 -3.54 5.80 -0.37
CA VAL A 289 -4.41 6.52 0.59
C VAL A 289 -5.52 7.31 -0.11
N PRO A 290 -5.28 8.06 -1.21
CA PRO A 290 -6.34 8.75 -1.94
C PRO A 290 -7.43 7.83 -2.50
N SER A 291 -7.13 6.54 -2.72
CA SER A 291 -8.11 5.57 -3.23
C SER A 291 -9.32 5.46 -2.31
N SER A 292 -9.12 5.48 -0.98
CA SER A 292 -10.21 5.48 0.00
C SER A 292 -11.12 6.72 -0.12
N LEU A 293 -10.53 7.89 -0.34
CA LEU A 293 -11.26 9.14 -0.52
C LEU A 293 -12.03 9.16 -1.85
N ALA A 294 -11.42 8.62 -2.91
CA ALA A 294 -12.05 8.50 -4.22
C ALA A 294 -13.38 7.72 -4.14
N ARG A 295 -13.48 6.70 -3.28
CA ARG A 295 -14.73 5.96 -3.04
C ARG A 295 -15.87 6.82 -2.48
N ILE A 296 -15.53 7.82 -1.65
CA ILE A 296 -16.50 8.76 -1.09
C ILE A 296 -16.91 9.77 -2.17
N MET A 297 -15.92 10.32 -2.90
CA MET A 297 -16.15 11.33 -3.93
C MET A 297 -16.95 10.80 -5.13
N LEU A 298 -16.81 9.51 -5.45
CA LEU A 298 -17.61 8.82 -6.47
C LEU A 298 -18.97 8.36 -5.96
N TYR A 299 -19.30 8.59 -4.69
CA TYR A 299 -20.52 8.11 -4.04
C TYR A 299 -20.67 6.58 -4.10
N ASP A 300 -19.56 5.85 -4.20
CA ASP A 300 -19.57 4.39 -4.10
C ASP A 300 -19.69 3.93 -2.65
N HIS A 301 -19.24 4.75 -1.70
CA HIS A 301 -19.34 4.48 -0.26
C HIS A 301 -19.60 5.75 0.55
N THR A 302 -20.25 5.58 1.72
CA THR A 302 -20.31 6.66 2.72
C THR A 302 -18.97 6.78 3.46
N ALA A 303 -18.73 7.91 4.13
CA ALA A 303 -17.53 8.09 4.96
C ALA A 303 -17.44 7.02 6.07
N ASN A 304 -18.56 6.67 6.70
CA ASN A 304 -18.61 5.63 7.74
C ASN A 304 -18.22 4.26 7.19
N GLN A 305 -18.71 3.90 6.00
CA GLN A 305 -18.37 2.63 5.33
C GLN A 305 -16.87 2.54 5.03
N VAL A 306 -16.26 3.65 4.62
CA VAL A 306 -14.81 3.76 4.39
C VAL A 306 -14.05 3.64 5.70
N ILE A 307 -14.37 4.43 6.74
CA ILE A 307 -13.69 4.41 8.03
C ILE A 307 -13.71 3.01 8.67
N VAL A 308 -14.86 2.33 8.64
CA VAL A 308 -14.96 0.96 9.18
C VAL A 308 -14.12 -0.01 8.35
N GLY A 309 -14.16 0.09 7.01
CA GLY A 309 -13.29 -0.68 6.13
C GLY A 309 -11.80 -0.49 6.45
N GLN A 310 -11.35 0.77 6.56
CA GLN A 310 -9.97 1.10 6.91
C GLN A 310 -9.56 0.53 8.27
N THR A 311 -10.43 0.66 9.27
CA THR A 311 -10.20 0.15 10.63
C THR A 311 -10.00 -1.36 10.62
N VAL A 312 -10.89 -2.10 9.96
CA VAL A 312 -10.77 -3.56 9.80
C VAL A 312 -9.48 -3.94 9.07
N GLY A 313 -9.17 -3.24 7.96
CA GLY A 313 -7.96 -3.47 7.18
C GLY A 313 -6.68 -3.26 7.98
N VAL A 314 -6.59 -2.16 8.75
CA VAL A 314 -5.46 -1.83 9.63
C VAL A 314 -5.29 -2.87 10.73
N MET A 315 -6.38 -3.26 11.40
CA MET A 315 -6.33 -4.28 12.47
C MET A 315 -5.85 -5.64 11.93
N LEU A 316 -6.39 -6.09 10.79
CA LEU A 316 -5.98 -7.35 10.16
C LEU A 316 -4.53 -7.28 9.66
N ALA A 317 -4.11 -6.17 9.06
CA ALA A 317 -2.72 -5.97 8.62
C ALA A 317 -1.73 -5.98 9.80
N TYR A 318 -2.06 -5.32 10.91
CA TYR A 318 -1.21 -5.29 12.09
C TYR A 318 -1.07 -6.69 12.72
N GLY A 319 -2.19 -7.41 12.89
CA GLY A 319 -2.17 -8.78 13.38
C GLY A 319 -1.39 -9.73 12.45
N TRP A 320 -1.59 -9.59 11.14
CA TRP A 320 -0.85 -10.36 10.14
C TRP A 320 0.66 -10.09 10.17
N TRP A 321 1.04 -8.81 10.30
CA TRP A 321 2.42 -8.40 10.40
C TRP A 321 3.11 -9.08 11.60
N TRP A 322 2.47 -9.08 12.78
CA TRP A 322 2.94 -9.81 13.96
C TRP A 322 3.07 -11.32 13.71
N PHE A 323 2.06 -11.92 13.09
CA PHE A 323 2.07 -13.35 12.76
C PHE A 323 3.23 -13.72 11.83
N VAL A 324 3.45 -12.97 10.75
CA VAL A 324 4.58 -13.21 9.82
C VAL A 324 5.92 -13.04 10.54
N ARG A 325 6.05 -12.08 11.46
CA ARG A 325 7.26 -11.92 12.27
C ARG A 325 7.52 -13.10 13.19
N PHE A 326 6.49 -13.63 13.83
CA PHE A 326 6.58 -14.83 14.63
C PHE A 326 7.06 -16.02 13.79
N LEU A 327 6.44 -16.26 12.62
CA LEU A 327 6.90 -17.31 11.70
C LEU A 327 8.35 -17.10 11.27
N ARG A 328 8.74 -15.87 10.95
CA ARG A 328 10.12 -15.57 10.57
C ARG A 328 11.11 -15.91 11.68
N TYR A 329 10.76 -15.64 12.93
CA TYR A 329 11.61 -16.00 14.08
C TYR A 329 11.79 -17.52 14.18
N LEU A 330 10.69 -18.27 14.06
CA LEU A 330 10.72 -19.74 14.08
C LEU A 330 11.56 -20.33 12.93
N TYR A 331 11.47 -19.74 11.74
CA TYR A 331 12.12 -20.26 10.53
C TYR A 331 13.44 -19.53 10.17
N ARG A 332 14.08 -18.84 11.12
CA ARG A 332 15.33 -18.10 10.90
C ARG A 332 16.47 -18.94 10.30
N GLY A 333 16.53 -20.23 10.62
CA GLY A 333 17.54 -21.16 10.08
C GLY A 333 17.32 -21.58 8.61
N SER A 334 16.20 -21.15 8.02
CA SER A 334 15.81 -21.51 6.66
C SER A 334 15.91 -20.35 5.66
N ILE A 335 16.54 -19.23 6.04
CA ILE A 335 16.71 -18.07 5.15
C ILE A 335 17.54 -18.48 3.92
N ASN A 336 17.12 -18.01 2.74
CA ASN A 336 17.67 -18.38 1.43
C ASN A 336 17.55 -19.89 1.09
N ARG A 337 16.86 -20.70 1.90
CA ARG A 337 16.52 -22.06 1.50
C ARG A 337 15.41 -22.02 0.46
N VAL A 338 15.54 -22.90 -0.51
CA VAL A 338 14.50 -23.15 -1.50
C VAL A 338 13.57 -24.26 -1.03
N PHE A 339 12.27 -24.05 -1.20
CA PHE A 339 11.21 -25.00 -0.88
C PHE A 339 10.49 -25.45 -2.15
N CYS A 340 9.73 -26.55 -2.03
CA CYS A 340 8.87 -27.07 -3.10
C CYS A 340 9.64 -27.27 -4.43
N ASN A 341 10.76 -28.00 -4.39
CA ASN A 341 11.61 -28.30 -5.55
C ASN A 341 12.12 -27.04 -6.28
N GLY A 342 12.52 -26.01 -5.53
CA GLY A 342 13.03 -24.76 -6.12
C GLY A 342 11.93 -23.77 -6.51
N LEU A 343 10.66 -24.05 -6.20
CA LEU A 343 9.56 -23.15 -6.55
C LEU A 343 9.55 -21.90 -5.67
N LEU A 344 9.91 -21.99 -4.39
CA LEU A 344 9.81 -20.88 -3.44
C LEU A 344 11.13 -20.62 -2.74
N GLU A 345 11.51 -19.35 -2.59
CA GLU A 345 12.72 -18.95 -1.86
C GLU A 345 12.36 -18.19 -0.57
N HIS A 346 12.98 -18.57 0.55
CA HIS A 346 12.81 -17.85 1.81
C HIS A 346 13.59 -16.53 1.84
N ASN A 347 13.00 -15.45 1.33
CA ASN A 347 13.60 -14.13 1.20
C ASN A 347 13.13 -13.10 2.26
N PHE A 348 12.87 -13.55 3.49
CA PHE A 348 12.40 -12.68 4.58
C PHE A 348 13.46 -12.61 5.70
N PRO A 349 14.57 -11.87 5.54
CA PRO A 349 15.64 -11.83 6.53
C PRO A 349 15.25 -11.04 7.80
N PRO A 350 15.90 -11.30 8.94
CA PRO A 350 15.86 -10.43 10.10
C PRO A 350 16.52 -9.07 9.84
N PRO A 351 16.09 -8.00 10.54
CA PRO A 351 16.86 -6.77 10.54
C PRO A 351 18.28 -7.11 11.06
N GLU A 352 19.29 -6.42 10.52
CA GLU A 352 20.71 -6.74 10.72
C GLU A 352 21.37 -6.37 12.08
N PRO A 353 20.73 -5.80 13.14
CA PRO A 353 21.54 -5.31 14.27
C PRO A 353 22.06 -6.38 15.24
N GLU A 354 21.64 -7.65 15.15
CA GLU A 354 21.97 -8.69 16.16
C GLU A 354 23.05 -9.71 15.74
N CYS A 355 23.37 -9.85 14.45
CA CYS A 355 24.27 -10.92 14.02
C CYS A 355 25.76 -10.63 14.22
N ARG A 356 26.14 -9.40 14.62
CA ARG A 356 27.56 -9.00 14.69
C ARG A 356 28.17 -8.98 16.08
N GLU A 357 27.38 -8.84 17.16
CA GLU A 357 27.96 -8.84 18.51
C GLU A 357 28.39 -10.23 18.97
N HIS A 358 27.76 -11.30 18.50
CA HIS A 358 28.18 -12.68 18.86
C HIS A 358 29.23 -13.31 17.93
N ALA A 359 29.64 -12.63 16.85
CA ALA A 359 30.71 -13.12 15.98
C ALA A 359 32.10 -12.55 16.36
N GLY A 360 32.17 -11.68 17.37
CA GLY A 360 33.39 -11.03 17.84
C GLY A 360 33.92 -11.53 19.19
N GLU A 361 33.16 -12.37 19.90
CA GLU A 361 33.64 -13.07 21.10
C GLU A 361 34.02 -14.51 20.68
N ASP A 362 35.30 -14.85 20.87
CA ASP A 362 35.86 -16.21 20.86
C ASP A 362 36.25 -16.91 19.54
N VAL A 363 36.97 -16.22 18.64
CA VAL A 363 37.91 -16.91 17.73
C VAL A 363 39.35 -16.37 17.83
N ASP A 364 39.78 -15.97 19.04
CA ASP A 364 41.20 -15.79 19.37
C ASP A 364 41.82 -17.09 19.96
N GLY A 365 41.11 -18.23 19.84
CA GLY A 365 41.46 -19.49 20.50
C GLY A 365 42.00 -20.62 19.62
N TYR A 366 42.13 -20.47 18.29
CA TYR A 366 42.81 -21.48 17.45
C TYR A 366 44.30 -21.17 17.34
N LYS A 367 45.02 -21.35 18.45
CA LYS A 367 46.46 -21.62 18.42
C LYS A 367 46.65 -23.04 17.88
N ASP A 368 46.75 -23.21 16.56
CA ASP A 368 47.30 -24.46 16.04
C ASP A 368 48.82 -24.43 16.25
N GLY A 369 49.28 -25.40 17.04
CA GLY A 369 50.67 -25.56 17.40
C GLY A 369 51.50 -25.96 16.19
N SER A 370 52.33 -25.03 15.72
CA SER A 370 53.60 -25.41 15.09
C SER A 370 54.58 -25.87 16.19
N GLU A 371 54.43 -27.09 16.68
CA GLU A 371 55.52 -27.82 17.34
C GLU A 371 56.01 -28.93 16.42
N SER A 372 56.97 -28.53 15.58
CA SER A 372 58.18 -29.27 15.24
C SER A 372 58.30 -30.72 15.77
N ALA A 373 58.01 -31.69 14.92
CA ALA A 373 58.58 -33.04 15.00
C ALA A 373 59.51 -33.26 13.79
N SER A 374 60.73 -32.73 13.89
CA SER A 374 61.88 -33.19 13.13
C SER A 374 62.52 -34.35 13.89
N LEU A 375 62.35 -35.59 13.46
CA LEU A 375 63.34 -36.63 13.73
C LEU A 375 63.46 -37.58 12.54
N SER A 376 64.62 -37.46 11.90
CA SER A 376 65.25 -38.37 10.96
C SER A 376 65.42 -39.77 11.53
N THR A 377 65.15 -40.80 10.73
CA THR A 377 66.01 -42.00 10.68
C THR A 377 65.95 -42.64 9.29
N SER A 378 67.16 -42.89 8.80
CA SER A 378 67.57 -43.46 7.53
C SER A 378 67.46 -44.99 7.46
N SER A 379 67.47 -45.48 6.22
CA SER A 379 68.08 -46.74 5.73
C SER A 379 67.70 -48.07 6.39
N SER A 380 67.18 -49.02 5.60
CA SER A 380 67.99 -50.08 4.96
C SER A 380 67.10 -51.14 4.28
N SER A 381 67.65 -51.71 3.19
CA SER A 381 67.44 -53.05 2.61
C SER A 381 66.69 -54.09 3.46
N GLU A 382 65.89 -55.02 2.94
CA GLU A 382 66.04 -55.92 1.76
C GLU A 382 64.70 -56.26 1.10
#